data_AF-A0A5P0ZX10-F1
#
_entry.id   AF-A0A5P0ZX10-F1
#
_cell.length_a   1.000
_cell.length_b   1.000
_cell.length_c   1.000
_cell.angle_alpha   90.00
_cell.angle_beta   90.00
_cell.angle_gamma   90.00
#
_symmetry.space_group_name_H-M   'P 1'
#
loop_
_entity.id
_entity.type
_entity.pdbx_description
1 polymer ?
#
loop_
_entity_poly.entity_id
_entity_poly.type
_entity_poly.pdbx_seq_one_letter_code
_entity_poly.pdbx_strand_id
1 'polypeptide(L)'
;MIPHSNQTIAVPPGFTIKEQLNNRQMSQKEFAVRMDMSEKHISHLITGKVELTFDVAQRLESVLGVPARIWSELELRYQERLAQVRRELSDESEAKLAQKFPYKEMAERGWVENTDDQARRLKNLRSFFEVANLDALYTLGTLKATDDEQTLFDVAQKQFLKIEQRKNAITNSD
;
A
#
# COMPACT_ATOMS: atom_id res chain seq x y z
N MET A 1 -13.94 -4.94 -5.64
CA MET A 1 -13.82 -5.31 -4.21
C MET A 1 -13.55 -4.04 -3.45
N ILE A 2 -14.20 -3.82 -2.30
CA ILE A 2 -13.96 -2.63 -1.47
C ILE A 2 -12.62 -2.84 -0.74
N PRO A 3 -11.62 -1.94 -0.89
CA PRO A 3 -10.37 -2.05 -0.14
C PRO A 3 -10.61 -1.98 1.37
N HIS A 4 -10.01 -2.90 2.12
CA HIS A 4 -10.18 -2.98 3.57
C HIS A 4 -8.96 -3.62 4.24
N SER A 5 -8.81 -3.34 5.53
CA SER A 5 -7.95 -4.01 6.50
C SER A 5 -8.85 -4.56 7.63
N ASN A 6 -8.25 -5.08 8.71
CA ASN A 6 -9.00 -5.48 9.90
C ASN A 6 -9.65 -4.29 10.65
N GLN A 7 -9.16 -3.07 10.47
CA GLN A 7 -9.59 -1.88 11.23
C GLN A 7 -10.30 -0.83 10.37
N THR A 8 -10.01 -0.80 9.07
CA THR A 8 -10.43 0.27 8.17
C THR A 8 -11.04 -0.28 6.89
N ILE A 9 -12.13 0.35 6.44
CA ILE A 9 -12.77 0.07 5.15
C ILE A 9 -12.79 1.37 4.34
N ALA A 10 -12.33 1.30 3.09
CA ALA A 10 -12.31 2.42 2.17
C ALA A 10 -13.37 2.22 1.07
N VAL A 11 -14.54 2.86 1.25
CA VAL A 11 -15.64 2.78 0.28
C VAL A 11 -15.45 3.83 -0.82
N PRO A 12 -15.28 3.46 -2.10
CA PRO A 12 -15.08 4.43 -3.17
C PRO A 12 -16.38 5.19 -3.50
N PRO A 13 -16.30 6.46 -3.95
CA PRO A 13 -17.48 7.26 -4.33
C PRO A 13 -18.31 6.62 -5.44
N GLY A 14 -17.68 5.76 -6.25
CA GLY A 14 -18.32 4.95 -7.27
C GLY A 14 -19.49 4.08 -6.75
N PHE A 15 -19.48 3.67 -5.48
CA PHE A 15 -20.64 3.01 -4.86
C PHE A 15 -21.85 3.95 -4.79
N THR A 16 -21.65 5.17 -4.31
CA THR A 16 -22.71 6.19 -4.25
C THR A 16 -23.22 6.55 -5.64
N ILE A 17 -22.33 6.65 -6.64
CA ILE A 17 -22.73 6.85 -8.05
C ILE A 17 -23.62 5.70 -8.50
N LYS A 18 -23.22 4.45 -8.27
CA LYS A 18 -23.99 3.27 -8.67
C LYS A 18 -25.39 3.26 -8.04
N GLU A 19 -25.51 3.61 -6.76
CA GLU A 19 -26.81 3.75 -6.08
C GLU A 19 -27.69 4.82 -6.73
N GLN A 20 -27.12 5.98 -7.10
CA GLN A 20 -27.84 7.02 -7.82
C GLN A 20 -28.35 6.54 -9.19
N LEU A 21 -27.54 5.76 -9.93
CA LEU A 21 -27.96 5.18 -11.20
C LEU A 21 -29.11 4.18 -11.02
N ASN A 22 -29.02 3.30 -10.02
CA ASN A 22 -30.06 2.32 -9.71
C ASN A 22 -31.39 3.01 -9.38
N ASN A 23 -31.37 4.05 -8.53
CA ASN A 23 -32.56 4.81 -8.15
C ASN A 23 -33.21 5.52 -9.35
N ARG A 24 -32.42 5.89 -10.36
CA ARG A 24 -32.87 6.53 -11.59
C ARG A 24 -33.18 5.54 -12.72
N GLN A 25 -33.02 4.24 -12.48
CA GLN A 25 -33.14 3.19 -13.50
C GLN A 25 -32.25 3.47 -14.73
N MET A 26 -31.09 4.09 -14.50
CA MET A 26 -30.17 4.54 -15.55
C MET A 26 -29.07 3.50 -15.75
N SER A 27 -28.87 3.06 -16.99
CA SER A 27 -27.77 2.14 -17.31
C SER A 27 -26.40 2.85 -17.27
N GLN A 28 -25.30 2.12 -17.02
CA GLN A 28 -23.95 2.72 -17.09
C GLN A 28 -23.62 3.24 -18.49
N LYS A 29 -24.15 2.60 -19.54
CA LYS A 29 -23.99 3.04 -20.93
C LYS A 29 -24.65 4.38 -21.17
N GLU A 30 -25.91 4.51 -20.77
CA GLU A 30 -26.63 5.77 -20.84
C GLU A 30 -25.95 6.86 -20.01
N PHE A 31 -25.53 6.51 -18.80
CA PHE A 31 -24.82 7.43 -17.92
C PHE A 31 -23.50 7.92 -18.52
N ALA A 32 -22.74 7.06 -19.19
CA ALA A 32 -21.51 7.43 -19.89
C ALA A 32 -21.74 8.46 -20.98
N VAL A 33 -22.81 8.28 -21.78
CA VAL A 33 -23.22 9.26 -22.79
C VAL A 33 -23.58 10.60 -22.13
N ARG A 34 -24.36 10.59 -21.03
CA ARG A 34 -24.74 11.81 -20.31
C ARG A 34 -23.56 12.53 -19.66
N MET A 35 -22.54 11.77 -19.22
CA MET A 35 -21.30 12.30 -18.66
C MET A 35 -20.34 12.80 -19.75
N ASP A 36 -20.62 12.54 -21.04
CA ASP A 36 -19.71 12.76 -22.15
C ASP A 36 -18.35 12.08 -21.91
N MET A 37 -18.42 10.78 -21.57
CA MET A 37 -17.27 9.93 -21.27
C MET A 37 -17.45 8.54 -21.87
N SER A 38 -16.35 7.80 -22.04
CA SER A 38 -16.43 6.40 -22.47
C SER A 38 -17.02 5.50 -21.38
N GLU A 39 -17.73 4.44 -21.78
CA GLU A 39 -18.23 3.41 -20.84
C GLU A 39 -17.09 2.79 -20.01
N LYS A 40 -15.90 2.64 -20.61
CA LYS A 40 -14.69 2.18 -19.91
C LYS A 40 -14.31 3.10 -18.76
N HIS A 41 -14.33 4.42 -19.00
CA HIS A 41 -14.01 5.40 -17.96
C HIS A 41 -15.05 5.37 -16.84
N ILE A 42 -16.34 5.32 -17.15
CA ILE A 42 -17.41 5.19 -16.15
C ILE A 42 -17.28 3.91 -15.33
N SER A 43 -16.99 2.77 -15.97
CA SER A 43 -16.77 1.51 -15.28
C SER A 43 -15.59 1.60 -14.31
N HIS A 44 -14.49 2.22 -14.73
CA HIS A 44 -13.34 2.48 -13.87
C HIS A 44 -13.67 3.43 -12.71
N LEU A 45 -14.45 4.49 -12.95
CA LEU A 45 -14.87 5.45 -11.94
C LEU A 45 -15.75 4.77 -10.88
N ILE A 46 -16.75 3.99 -11.30
CA ILE A 46 -17.65 3.25 -10.42
C ILE A 46 -16.90 2.22 -9.58
N THR A 47 -15.85 1.61 -10.14
CA THR A 47 -15.03 0.61 -9.44
C THR A 47 -13.89 1.21 -8.61
N GLY A 48 -13.68 2.53 -8.64
CA GLY A 48 -12.59 3.21 -7.92
C GLY A 48 -11.20 2.97 -8.53
N LYS A 49 -11.13 2.58 -9.81
CA LYS A 49 -9.85 2.40 -10.54
C LYS A 49 -9.27 3.70 -11.09
N VAL A 50 -10.10 4.73 -11.22
CA VAL A 50 -9.67 6.10 -11.55
C VAL A 50 -10.21 7.02 -10.49
N GLU A 51 -9.46 8.09 -10.21
CA GLU A 51 -9.85 9.10 -9.24
C GLU A 51 -11.01 9.96 -9.78
N LEU A 52 -11.88 10.37 -8.87
CA LEU A 52 -12.92 11.35 -9.15
C LEU A 52 -12.31 12.75 -9.11
N THR A 53 -11.94 13.27 -10.27
CA THR A 53 -11.37 14.63 -10.40
C THR A 53 -12.44 15.71 -10.28
N PHE A 54 -12.01 16.96 -10.10
CA PHE A 54 -12.94 18.10 -10.05
C PHE A 54 -13.78 18.26 -11.33
N ASP A 55 -13.21 17.98 -12.52
CA ASP A 55 -13.97 17.99 -13.78
C ASP A 55 -15.08 16.93 -13.78
N VAL A 56 -14.75 15.70 -13.33
CA VAL A 56 -15.73 14.63 -13.19
C VAL A 56 -16.80 14.99 -12.17
N ALA A 57 -16.44 15.65 -11.06
CA ALA A 57 -17.39 16.13 -10.06
C ALA A 57 -18.41 17.14 -10.63
N GLN A 58 -17.96 18.08 -11.47
CA GLN A 58 -18.85 19.05 -12.14
C GLN A 58 -19.80 18.37 -13.14
N ARG A 59 -19.31 17.37 -13.88
CA ARG A 59 -20.15 16.55 -14.76
C ARG A 59 -21.18 15.75 -13.95
N LEU A 60 -20.77 15.16 -12.82
CA LEU A 60 -21.67 14.46 -11.90
C LEU A 60 -22.75 15.38 -11.35
N GLU A 61 -22.41 16.62 -10.98
CA GLU A 61 -23.40 17.61 -10.56
C GLU A 61 -24.42 17.90 -11.66
N SER A 62 -23.96 18.08 -12.90
CA SER A 62 -24.84 18.34 -14.05
C SER A 62 -25.81 17.17 -14.32
N VAL A 63 -25.34 15.92 -14.18
CA VAL A 63 -26.13 14.72 -14.50
C VAL A 63 -27.00 14.24 -13.33
N LEU A 64 -26.50 14.35 -12.09
CA LEU A 64 -27.13 13.80 -10.89
C LEU A 64 -27.72 14.88 -9.97
N GLY A 65 -27.43 16.16 -10.19
CA GLY A 65 -27.96 17.27 -9.40
C GLY A 65 -27.40 17.38 -7.98
N VAL A 66 -26.34 16.63 -7.67
CA VAL A 66 -25.64 16.68 -6.37
C VAL A 66 -24.41 17.57 -6.51
N PRO A 67 -24.21 18.60 -5.66
CA PRO A 67 -23.12 19.55 -5.82
C PRO A 67 -21.74 18.89 -5.98
N ALA A 68 -20.91 19.38 -6.90
CA ALA A 68 -19.58 18.84 -7.21
C ALA A 68 -18.72 18.70 -5.95
N ARG A 69 -18.83 19.67 -5.03
CA ARG A 69 -18.14 19.66 -3.74
C ARG A 69 -18.38 18.37 -2.94
N ILE A 70 -19.61 17.85 -2.93
CA ILE A 70 -19.96 16.63 -2.19
C ILE A 70 -19.23 15.42 -2.77
N TRP A 71 -19.13 15.33 -4.10
CA TRP A 71 -18.38 14.28 -4.78
C TRP A 71 -16.88 14.35 -4.49
N SER A 72 -16.30 15.57 -4.52
CA SER A 72 -14.90 15.79 -4.16
C SER A 72 -14.62 15.44 -2.68
N GLU A 73 -15.54 15.75 -1.76
CA GLU A 73 -15.43 15.37 -0.34
C GLU A 73 -15.55 13.85 -0.12
N LEU A 74 -16.36 13.15 -0.92
CA LEU A 74 -16.40 11.68 -0.91
C LEU A 74 -15.09 11.09 -1.39
N GLU A 75 -14.51 11.63 -2.46
CA GLU A 75 -13.23 11.18 -3.00
C GLU A 75 -12.10 11.42 -2.00
N LEU A 76 -12.03 12.60 -1.39
CA LEU A 76 -11.03 12.92 -0.38
C LEU A 76 -11.06 11.92 0.78
N ARG A 77 -12.24 11.69 1.37
CA ARG A 77 -12.41 10.71 2.47
C ARG A 77 -12.07 9.30 2.04
N TYR A 78 -12.40 8.91 0.81
CA TYR A 78 -12.02 7.62 0.26
C TYR A 78 -10.50 7.48 0.16
N GLN A 79 -9.79 8.48 -0.37
CA GLN A 79 -8.33 8.45 -0.50
C GLN A 79 -7.63 8.41 0.86
N GLU A 80 -8.11 9.18 1.85
CA GLU A 80 -7.62 9.12 3.22
C GLU A 80 -7.75 7.71 3.82
N ARG A 81 -8.94 7.10 3.69
CA ARG A 81 -9.19 5.73 4.17
C ARG A 81 -8.37 4.70 3.41
N LEU A 82 -8.20 4.88 2.10
CA LEU A 82 -7.40 3.98 1.27
C LEU A 82 -5.93 4.02 1.67
N ALA A 83 -5.40 5.20 1.95
CA ALA A 83 -4.04 5.35 2.47
C ALA A 83 -3.88 4.68 3.84
N GLN A 84 -4.89 4.80 4.72
CA GLN A 84 -4.91 4.11 6.00
C GLN A 84 -4.92 2.59 5.84
N VAL A 85 -5.80 2.03 4.99
CA VAL A 85 -5.83 0.60 4.69
C VAL A 85 -4.48 0.10 4.18
N ARG A 86 -3.85 0.83 3.24
CA ARG A 86 -2.53 0.44 2.70
C ARG A 86 -1.47 0.42 3.79
N ARG A 87 -1.48 1.40 4.70
CA ARG A 87 -0.55 1.44 5.84
C ARG A 87 -0.77 0.25 6.77
N GLU A 88 -2.00 0.00 7.18
CA GLU A 88 -2.32 -1.08 8.13
C GLU A 88 -1.98 -2.46 7.55
N LEU A 89 -2.26 -2.69 6.26
CA LEU A 89 -1.87 -3.93 5.59
C LEU A 89 -0.34 -4.08 5.48
N SER A 90 0.37 -2.98 5.23
CA SER A 90 1.83 -2.95 5.19
C SER A 90 2.45 -3.19 6.57
N ASP A 91 1.88 -2.62 7.62
CA ASP A 91 2.37 -2.83 8.98
C ASP A 91 2.16 -4.29 9.40
N GLU A 92 1.03 -4.90 9.01
CA GLU A 92 0.75 -6.31 9.27
C GLU A 92 1.67 -7.26 8.48
N SER A 93 1.92 -7.00 7.19
CA SER A 93 2.85 -7.81 6.38
C SER A 93 4.27 -7.72 6.92
N GLU A 94 4.74 -6.52 7.24
CA GLU A 94 6.06 -6.32 7.81
C GLU A 94 6.22 -6.99 9.16
N ALA A 95 5.23 -6.89 10.06
CA ALA A 95 5.29 -7.57 11.35
C ALA A 95 5.39 -9.10 11.19
N LYS A 96 4.65 -9.68 10.25
CA LYS A 96 4.72 -11.12 9.94
C LYS A 96 6.09 -11.50 9.37
N LEU A 97 6.64 -10.70 8.46
CA LEU A 97 7.97 -10.96 7.90
C LEU A 97 9.06 -10.81 8.97
N ALA A 98 9.00 -9.76 9.78
CA ALA A 98 9.94 -9.51 10.86
C ALA A 98 10.02 -10.69 11.83
N GLN A 99 8.88 -11.32 12.16
CA GLN A 99 8.82 -12.51 13.02
C GLN A 99 9.52 -13.74 12.43
N LYS A 100 9.52 -13.90 11.10
CA LYS A 100 10.17 -15.04 10.42
C LYS A 100 11.69 -14.95 10.44
N PHE A 101 12.27 -13.75 10.54
CA PHE A 101 13.72 -13.61 10.62
C PHE A 101 14.26 -14.21 11.92
N PRO A 102 15.41 -14.90 11.89
CA PRO A 102 16.11 -15.42 13.08
C PRO A 102 16.79 -14.28 13.86
N TYR A 103 16.00 -13.33 14.35
CA TYR A 103 16.48 -12.05 14.89
C TYR A 103 17.43 -12.22 16.08
N LYS A 104 17.15 -13.20 16.94
CA LYS A 104 18.01 -13.49 18.10
C LYS A 104 19.42 -13.88 17.65
N GLU A 105 19.53 -14.74 16.66
CA GLU A 105 20.81 -15.16 16.11
C GLU A 105 21.52 -14.00 15.40
N MET A 106 20.78 -13.16 14.66
CA MET A 106 21.33 -11.94 14.05
C MET A 106 21.90 -10.99 15.13
N ALA A 107 21.21 -10.84 16.26
CA ALA A 107 21.65 -9.99 17.36
C ALA A 107 22.85 -10.57 18.11
N GLU A 108 22.86 -11.88 18.39
CA GLU A 108 23.98 -12.60 19.02
C GLU A 108 25.26 -12.50 18.17
N ARG A 109 25.12 -12.48 16.84
CA ARG A 109 26.23 -12.26 15.88
C ARG A 109 26.60 -10.79 15.69
N GLY A 110 25.93 -9.86 16.38
CA GLY A 110 26.19 -8.42 16.35
C GLY A 110 25.75 -7.73 15.06
N TRP A 111 24.90 -8.37 14.23
CA TRP A 111 24.43 -7.77 12.97
C TRP A 111 23.38 -6.69 13.20
N VAL A 112 22.58 -6.84 14.25
CA VAL A 112 21.51 -5.93 14.68
C VAL A 112 21.55 -5.76 16.20
N GLU A 113 20.98 -4.67 16.71
CA GLU A 113 20.88 -4.46 18.15
C GLU A 113 19.92 -5.46 18.80
N ASN A 114 20.28 -5.97 19.98
CA ASN A 114 19.42 -6.87 20.73
C ASN A 114 18.21 -6.11 21.33
N THR A 115 17.00 -6.62 21.12
CA THR A 115 15.76 -6.03 21.64
C THR A 115 14.62 -7.05 21.61
N ASP A 116 13.76 -7.00 22.63
CA ASP A 116 12.51 -7.77 22.69
C ASP A 116 11.29 -6.95 22.22
N ASP A 117 11.43 -5.62 22.10
CA ASP A 117 10.38 -4.75 21.60
C ASP A 117 10.19 -4.91 20.07
N GLN A 118 8.96 -5.20 19.65
CA GLN A 118 8.61 -5.47 18.25
C GLN A 118 8.81 -4.25 17.34
N ALA A 119 8.50 -3.05 17.84
CA ALA A 119 8.66 -1.83 17.05
C ALA A 119 10.14 -1.51 16.80
N ARG A 120 10.99 -1.67 17.83
CA ARG A 120 12.45 -1.57 17.69
C ARG A 120 13.01 -2.65 16.77
N ARG A 121 12.55 -3.90 16.89
CA ARG A 121 12.95 -5.01 16.00
C ARG A 121 12.70 -4.66 14.53
N LEU A 122 11.50 -4.18 14.21
CA LEU A 122 11.13 -3.70 12.87
C LEU A 122 12.06 -2.57 12.39
N LYS A 123 12.28 -1.56 13.22
CA LYS A 123 13.18 -0.44 12.88
C LYS A 123 14.61 -0.91 12.62
N ASN A 124 15.12 -1.83 13.43
CA ASN A 124 16.46 -2.39 13.30
C ASN A 124 16.59 -3.20 12.01
N LEU A 125 15.61 -4.05 11.69
CA LEU A 125 15.58 -4.80 10.43
C LEU A 125 15.51 -3.87 9.21
N ARG A 126 14.65 -2.84 9.23
CA ARG A 126 14.57 -1.83 8.16
C ARG A 126 15.92 -1.14 7.94
N SER A 127 16.58 -0.74 9.03
CA SER A 127 17.88 -0.08 8.98
C SER A 127 18.98 -1.01 8.47
N PHE A 128 19.00 -2.26 8.93
CA PHE A 128 19.96 -3.30 8.52
C PHE A 128 19.82 -3.66 7.04
N PHE A 129 18.60 -3.82 6.55
CA PHE A 129 18.34 -4.08 5.13
C PHE A 129 18.36 -2.82 4.27
N GLU A 130 18.55 -1.63 4.86
CA GLU A 130 18.57 -0.33 4.18
C GLU A 130 17.29 -0.06 3.37
N VAL A 131 16.14 -0.45 3.92
CA VAL A 131 14.81 -0.29 3.30
C VAL A 131 13.86 0.51 4.18
N ALA A 132 12.98 1.29 3.56
CA ALA A 132 11.90 1.97 4.27
C ALA A 132 10.80 1.00 4.76
N ASN A 133 10.68 -0.16 4.08
CA ASN A 133 9.66 -1.18 4.30
C ASN A 133 10.24 -2.56 3.96
N LEU A 134 10.04 -3.55 4.83
CA LEU A 134 10.60 -4.90 4.64
C LEU A 134 10.03 -5.64 3.43
N ASP A 135 8.81 -5.33 2.98
CA ASP A 135 8.23 -5.92 1.76
C ASP A 135 9.02 -5.56 0.49
N ALA A 136 9.83 -4.49 0.53
CA ALA A 136 10.74 -4.15 -0.57
C ALA A 136 11.72 -5.30 -0.88
N LEU A 137 12.04 -6.15 0.10
CA LEU A 137 12.88 -7.34 -0.12
C LEU A 137 12.25 -8.33 -1.11
N TYR A 138 10.92 -8.43 -1.15
CA TYR A 138 10.21 -9.21 -2.16
C TYR A 138 10.27 -8.53 -3.53
N THR A 139 10.04 -7.21 -3.59
CA THR A 139 10.07 -6.45 -4.85
C THR A 139 11.47 -6.45 -5.50
N LEU A 140 12.52 -6.41 -4.68
CA LEU A 140 13.91 -6.51 -5.12
C LEU A 140 14.32 -7.94 -5.49
N GLY A 141 13.44 -8.93 -5.31
CA GLY A 141 13.74 -10.35 -5.55
C GLY A 141 14.79 -10.92 -4.58
N THR A 142 15.03 -10.23 -3.46
CA THR A 142 15.95 -10.68 -2.40
C THR A 142 15.32 -11.82 -1.59
N LEU A 143 13.99 -11.78 -1.43
CA LEU A 143 13.20 -12.84 -0.82
C LEU A 143 12.06 -13.27 -1.73
N LYS A 144 11.55 -14.48 -1.50
CA LYS A 144 10.29 -15.01 -2.01
C LYS A 144 9.39 -15.36 -0.83
N ALA A 145 8.07 -15.29 -1.03
CA ALA A 145 7.10 -15.54 0.03
C ALA A 145 7.18 -16.96 0.65
N THR A 146 7.79 -17.90 -0.09
CA THR A 146 7.98 -19.31 0.29
C THR A 146 9.33 -19.61 0.93
N ASP A 147 10.18 -18.61 1.13
CA ASP A 147 11.52 -18.82 1.69
C ASP A 147 11.44 -19.30 3.15
N ASP A 148 12.29 -20.27 3.47
CA ASP A 148 12.41 -20.84 4.81
C ASP A 148 13.34 -20.01 5.70
N GLU A 149 13.43 -20.40 6.97
CA GLU A 149 14.25 -19.71 7.97
C GLU A 149 15.74 -19.68 7.59
N GLN A 150 16.26 -20.76 7.00
CA GLN A 150 17.64 -20.81 6.53
C GLN A 150 17.90 -19.81 5.40
N THR A 151 16.98 -19.71 4.44
CA THR A 151 17.08 -18.73 3.34
C THR A 151 17.05 -17.30 3.87
N LEU A 152 16.18 -17.02 4.85
CA LEU A 152 16.11 -15.72 5.53
C LEU A 152 17.43 -15.39 6.24
N PHE A 153 18.03 -16.39 6.91
CA PHE A 153 19.34 -16.25 7.55
C PHE A 153 20.44 -15.94 6.52
N ASP A 154 20.51 -16.71 5.44
CA ASP A 154 21.52 -16.56 4.38
C ASP A 154 21.42 -15.17 3.72
N VAL A 155 20.21 -14.67 3.52
CA VAL A 155 19.95 -13.32 3.01
C VAL A 155 20.45 -12.26 3.98
N ALA A 156 20.17 -12.42 5.28
CA ALA A 156 20.68 -11.52 6.30
C ALA A 156 22.22 -11.53 6.34
N GLN A 157 22.83 -12.71 6.27
CA GLN A 157 24.29 -12.86 6.25
C GLN A 157 24.92 -12.16 5.04
N LYS A 158 24.35 -12.34 3.83
CA LYS A 158 24.81 -11.67 2.61
C LYS A 158 24.74 -10.14 2.74
N GLN A 159 23.66 -9.62 3.32
CA GLN A 159 23.51 -8.19 3.55
C GLN A 159 24.57 -7.66 4.54
N PHE A 160 24.81 -8.37 5.64
CA PHE A 160 25.87 -8.02 6.59
C PHE A 160 27.24 -7.93 5.90
N LEU A 161 27.62 -8.95 5.12
CA LEU A 161 28.88 -8.95 4.38
C LEU A 161 28.99 -7.76 3.42
N LYS A 162 27.90 -7.40 2.74
CA LYS A 162 27.86 -6.22 1.86
C LYS A 162 28.03 -4.90 2.63
N ILE A 163 27.51 -4.79 3.85
CA ILE A 163 27.71 -3.61 4.71
C ILE A 163 29.18 -3.51 5.14
N GLU A 164 29.77 -4.61 5.61
CA GLU A 164 31.16 -4.63 6.09
C GLU A 164 32.17 -4.37 4.98
N GLN A 165 31.97 -4.95 3.79
CA GLN A 165 32.80 -4.65 2.62
C GLN A 165 32.79 -3.16 2.27
N ARG A 166 31.63 -2.50 2.34
CA ARG A 166 31.52 -1.05 2.08
C ARG A 166 32.26 -0.23 3.13
N LYS A 167 32.14 -0.58 4.41
CA LYS A 167 32.87 0.12 5.49
C LYS A 167 34.39 0.01 5.31
N ASN A 168 34.88 -1.19 5.00
CA ASN A 168 36.31 -1.43 4.80
C ASN A 168 36.86 -0.74 3.54
N ALA A 169 36.04 -0.55 2.51
CA ALA A 169 36.46 0.20 1.32
C ALA A 169 36.66 1.70 1.63
N ILE A 170 35.82 2.27 2.51
CA ILE A 170 35.91 3.68 2.91
C ILE A 170 37.15 3.91 3.79
N THR A 171 37.44 3.03 4.75
CA THR A 171 38.59 3.18 5.66
C THR A 171 39.96 2.93 5.02
N ASN A 172 40.04 2.23 3.89
CA ASN A 172 41.29 2.02 3.14
C ASN A 172 41.53 3.08 2.05
N SER A 173 40.65 4.08 1.93
CA SER A 173 40.73 5.16 0.94
C SER A 173 41.25 6.49 1.52
N ASP A 174 41.51 6.53 2.84
CA ASP A 174 42.11 7.64 3.60
C ASP A 174 43.53 7.25 4.08
#